data_AF-A0A1G0G971-F1
#
_entry.id   AF-A0A1G0G971-F1
#
_cell.length_a   1.000
_cell.length_b   1.000
_cell.length_c   1.000
_cell.angle_alpha   90.00
_cell.angle_beta   90.00
_cell.angle_gamma   90.00
#
_symmetry.space_group_name_H-M   'P 1'
#
loop_
_entity.id
_entity.type
_entity.pdbx_description
1 polymer ?
#
loop_
_entity_poly.entity_id
_entity_poly.type
_entity_poly.pdbx_seq_one_letter_code
_entity_poly.pdbx_strand_id
1 'polypeptide(L)'
;MSSYWRIIISSSIAIASSCAFSPVFADNLIQIYQRAIISDPIFAQAESTWQSQKMNLPIAEAGYLPQVSIAANTTREYANNDAVSAVTGAGTGDYWWQYGYTLTATQPVFNFVVWAQVRGASATVKSATATYLAAQQSLMQRTATAYFNVLQAYDQMRFTIADKEAVWQQYLTAREQFRVGLIAITDEYDARSSYDQAVAQQIAAQNNLNIQLENLRAITNRYYPALNGLGIRLPLVTPKPANVDKWVEVANKQNYQIKAQNYNVLVAMEAIKQAAAGDYPVLGVQGQFGETHAVDNPPDTAQDAGSVGLNLTYAPIQGGLVIASTQQARYNYVTASGLLEQTHRTVVDQARSSFLSVLSNVSKIKADKQSIISAQNALEATQAGYKVGTRTMVDVLKALTTVYQAQLQHANDQYAYINNLVALKAAAGTLSVADLETINRWLGAPIQFPEQTSVAKIPVGVEENATNKPDIKNLTDKVTEKKIVMQPEKIKELPSPKMTMLPQPART
;
A
#
# COMPACT_ATOMS: atom_id res chain seq x y z
N MET A 1 8.12 -34.80 28.51
CA MET A 1 7.98 -36.25 28.79
C MET A 1 6.82 -36.45 29.75
N SER A 2 5.64 -36.78 29.24
CA SER A 2 4.73 -37.81 29.77
C SER A 2 3.37 -37.68 29.06
N SER A 3 3.12 -38.73 28.28
CA SER A 3 1.94 -39.15 27.53
C SER A 3 0.64 -39.10 28.34
N TYR A 4 -0.53 -39.05 27.69
CA TYR A 4 -1.57 -40.12 27.71
C TYR A 4 -2.78 -39.77 26.81
N TRP A 5 -2.80 -40.40 25.63
CA TRP A 5 -3.88 -41.14 24.95
C TRP A 5 -5.35 -40.93 25.37
N ARG A 6 -6.24 -40.58 24.40
CA ARG A 6 -7.63 -41.08 24.30
C ARG A 6 -8.19 -41.10 22.86
N ILE A 7 -8.28 -42.33 22.37
CA ILE A 7 -9.29 -43.04 21.53
C ILE A 7 -10.36 -42.22 20.76
N ILE A 8 -10.48 -42.65 19.50
CA ILE A 8 -11.42 -42.35 18.41
C ILE A 8 -12.87 -42.73 18.77
N ILE A 9 -13.83 -41.84 18.48
CA ILE A 9 -15.22 -42.23 18.15
C ILE A 9 -15.62 -41.54 16.84
N SER A 10 -15.74 -42.37 15.81
CA SER A 10 -16.39 -42.09 14.54
C SER A 10 -17.89 -41.85 14.75
N SER A 11 -18.39 -40.70 14.30
CA SER A 11 -19.83 -40.47 14.14
C SER A 11 -20.08 -39.82 12.78
N SER A 12 -20.57 -40.64 11.86
CA SER A 12 -21.01 -40.30 10.52
C SER A 12 -22.22 -39.37 10.59
N ILE A 13 -22.01 -38.07 10.40
CA ILE A 13 -23.09 -37.14 10.08
C ILE A 13 -23.05 -36.91 8.58
N ALA A 14 -24.02 -37.51 7.89
CA ALA A 14 -24.36 -37.18 6.52
C ALA A 14 -24.90 -35.74 6.50
N ILE A 15 -24.02 -34.77 6.26
CA ILE A 15 -24.41 -33.40 5.92
C ILE A 15 -24.92 -33.46 4.49
N ALA A 16 -26.25 -33.49 4.34
CA ALA A 16 -26.88 -33.12 3.10
C ALA A 16 -26.49 -31.68 2.79
N SER A 17 -25.54 -31.50 1.87
CA SER A 17 -25.19 -30.22 1.28
C SER A 17 -26.41 -29.69 0.52
N SER A 18 -27.30 -29.01 1.23
CA SER A 18 -28.18 -28.03 0.63
C SER A 18 -27.28 -26.93 0.09
N CYS A 19 -27.02 -26.94 -1.22
CA CYS A 19 -26.53 -25.78 -1.94
C CYS A 19 -27.57 -24.66 -1.76
N ALA A 20 -27.44 -23.90 -0.68
CA ALA A 20 -28.05 -22.59 -0.59
C ALA A 20 -27.35 -21.73 -1.65
N PHE A 21 -27.97 -21.65 -2.83
CA PHE A 21 -27.71 -20.58 -3.78
C PHE A 21 -28.05 -19.27 -3.05
N SER A 22 -27.05 -18.72 -2.37
CA SER A 22 -27.14 -17.34 -1.91
C SER A 22 -27.29 -16.51 -3.18
N PRO A 23 -28.34 -15.68 -3.30
CA PRO A 23 -28.42 -14.75 -4.42
C PRO A 23 -27.10 -13.97 -4.41
N VAL A 24 -26.40 -13.94 -5.54
CA VAL A 24 -25.24 -13.08 -5.73
C VAL A 24 -25.77 -11.65 -5.76
N PHE A 25 -26.02 -11.09 -4.59
CA PHE A 25 -26.20 -9.66 -4.45
C PHE A 25 -24.85 -9.03 -4.76
N ALA A 26 -24.83 -8.10 -5.71
CA ALA A 26 -23.62 -7.34 -5.97
C ALA A 26 -23.23 -6.59 -4.70
N ASP A 27 -21.95 -6.71 -4.34
CA ASP A 27 -21.45 -6.08 -3.14
C ASP A 27 -21.31 -4.57 -3.39
N ASN A 28 -21.85 -3.77 -2.47
CA ASN A 28 -21.77 -2.31 -2.54
C ASN A 28 -20.51 -1.79 -1.79
N LEU A 29 -20.19 -0.50 -1.93
CA LEU A 29 -18.98 0.09 -1.35
C LEU A 29 -18.90 -0.12 0.18
N ILE A 30 -20.03 0.01 0.88
CA ILE A 30 -20.09 -0.15 2.34
C ILE A 30 -19.85 -1.60 2.76
N GLN A 31 -20.43 -2.57 2.05
CA GLN A 31 -20.22 -3.99 2.33
C GLN A 31 -18.75 -4.36 2.14
N ILE A 32 -18.11 -3.87 1.08
CA ILE A 32 -16.68 -4.09 0.82
C ILE A 32 -15.83 -3.45 1.92
N TYR A 33 -16.17 -2.23 2.35
CA TYR A 33 -15.50 -1.59 3.48
C TYR A 33 -15.64 -2.39 4.79
N GLN A 34 -16.84 -2.87 5.12
CA GLN A 34 -17.07 -3.71 6.29
C GLN A 34 -16.26 -5.02 6.24
N ARG A 35 -16.10 -5.61 5.04
CA ARG A 35 -15.22 -6.77 4.85
C ARG A 35 -13.76 -6.39 5.01
N ALA A 36 -13.33 -5.27 4.45
CA ALA A 36 -11.96 -4.77 4.56
C ALA A 36 -11.56 -4.54 6.02
N ILE A 37 -12.45 -4.04 6.88
CA ILE A 37 -12.18 -3.85 8.32
C ILE A 37 -11.76 -5.17 9.00
N ILE A 38 -12.37 -6.28 8.62
CA ILE A 38 -12.13 -7.59 9.26
C ILE A 38 -10.91 -8.30 8.66
N SER A 39 -10.59 -8.03 7.40
CA SER A 39 -9.64 -8.84 6.61
C SER A 39 -8.35 -8.12 6.22
N ASP A 40 -8.29 -6.80 6.28
CA ASP A 40 -7.10 -6.04 5.86
C ASP A 40 -5.95 -6.19 6.88
N PRO A 41 -4.80 -6.76 6.46
CA PRO A 41 -3.69 -7.02 7.39
C PRO A 41 -3.00 -5.73 7.87
N ILE A 42 -3.03 -4.64 7.08
CA ILE A 42 -2.42 -3.36 7.46
C ILE A 42 -3.21 -2.73 8.62
N PHE A 43 -4.53 -2.78 8.57
CA PHE A 43 -5.39 -2.30 9.65
C PHE A 43 -5.28 -3.19 10.90
N ALA A 44 -5.27 -4.51 10.74
CA ALA A 44 -5.06 -5.44 11.86
C ALA A 44 -3.70 -5.25 12.55
N GLN A 45 -2.65 -4.95 11.78
CA GLN A 45 -1.34 -4.56 12.32
C GLN A 45 -1.44 -3.26 13.13
N ALA A 46 -2.10 -2.23 12.58
CA ALA A 46 -2.27 -0.95 13.27
C ALA A 46 -3.04 -1.09 14.59
N GLU A 47 -4.08 -1.93 14.61
CA GLU A 47 -4.82 -2.26 15.83
C GLU A 47 -3.93 -2.96 16.86
N SER A 48 -3.18 -3.99 16.45
CA SER A 48 -2.28 -4.74 17.33
C SER A 48 -1.17 -3.84 17.90
N THR A 49 -0.60 -2.96 17.07
CA THR A 49 0.37 -1.95 17.52
C THR A 49 -0.25 -0.98 18.52
N TRP A 50 -1.47 -0.50 18.28
CA TRP A 50 -2.15 0.39 19.23
C TRP A 50 -2.41 -0.28 20.58
N GLN A 51 -2.87 -1.55 20.59
CA GLN A 51 -3.07 -2.31 21.82
C GLN A 51 -1.74 -2.54 22.57
N SER A 52 -0.66 -2.86 21.85
CA SER A 52 0.68 -2.97 22.45
C SER A 52 1.14 -1.65 23.06
N GLN A 53 0.99 -0.53 22.32
CA GLN A 53 1.42 0.80 22.78
C GLN A 53 0.59 1.29 23.97
N LYS A 54 -0.70 0.92 24.06
CA LYS A 54 -1.54 1.18 25.24
C LYS A 54 -0.96 0.60 26.53
N MET A 55 -0.27 -0.54 26.46
CA MET A 55 0.36 -1.17 27.62
C MET A 55 1.57 -0.38 28.15
N ASN A 56 2.12 0.56 27.38
CA ASN A 56 3.23 1.37 27.86
C ASN A 56 2.84 2.27 29.05
N LEU A 57 1.58 2.68 29.15
CA LEU A 57 1.10 3.47 30.30
C LEU A 57 1.13 2.65 31.61
N PRO A 58 0.46 1.49 31.73
CA PRO A 58 0.53 0.70 32.96
C PRO A 58 1.94 0.17 33.23
N ILE A 59 2.75 -0.12 32.20
CA ILE A 59 4.17 -0.49 32.38
C ILE A 59 4.95 0.67 33.04
N ALA A 60 4.72 1.91 32.59
CA ALA A 60 5.37 3.07 33.20
C ALA A 60 4.83 3.36 34.62
N GLU A 61 3.53 3.18 34.85
CA GLU A 61 2.89 3.35 36.16
C GLU A 61 3.35 2.31 37.18
N ALA A 62 3.69 1.09 36.75
CA ALA A 62 4.28 0.07 37.60
C ALA A 62 5.59 0.54 38.27
N GLY A 63 6.28 1.51 37.67
CA GLY A 63 7.44 2.18 38.27
C GLY A 63 7.13 2.95 39.57
N TYR A 64 5.86 3.24 39.89
CA TYR A 64 5.44 3.78 41.19
C TYR A 64 4.86 2.77 42.14
N LEU A 65 4.57 1.56 41.67
CA LEU A 65 3.92 0.58 42.51
C LEU A 65 4.97 -0.12 43.38
N PRO A 66 4.58 -0.64 44.56
CA PRO A 66 5.47 -1.42 45.40
C PRO A 66 5.99 -2.62 44.60
N GLN A 67 7.30 -2.79 44.57
CA GLN A 67 7.96 -3.95 43.99
C GLN A 67 8.32 -4.91 45.11
N VAL A 68 7.79 -6.13 45.05
CA VAL A 68 8.07 -7.19 46.03
C VAL A 68 8.83 -8.30 45.34
N SER A 69 10.02 -8.64 45.83
CA SER A 69 10.85 -9.73 45.34
C SER A 69 11.16 -10.70 46.46
N ILE A 70 11.23 -11.99 46.10
CA ILE A 70 11.73 -13.04 46.98
C ILE A 70 12.99 -13.63 46.34
N ALA A 71 14.07 -13.68 47.10
CA ALA A 71 15.30 -14.35 46.73
C ALA A 71 15.52 -15.51 47.71
N ALA A 72 15.78 -16.70 47.19
CA ALA A 72 16.23 -17.83 48.00
C ALA A 72 17.60 -18.25 47.49
N ASN A 73 18.52 -18.49 48.40
CA ASN A 73 19.89 -18.88 48.06
C ASN A 73 20.31 -20.09 48.86
N THR A 74 21.12 -20.93 48.23
CA THR A 74 21.93 -21.94 48.90
C THR A 74 23.36 -21.77 48.40
N THR A 75 24.28 -21.56 49.32
CA THR A 75 25.70 -21.41 49.05
C THR A 75 26.47 -22.41 49.89
N ARG A 76 27.54 -22.95 49.31
CA ARG A 76 28.54 -23.69 50.06
C ARG A 76 29.76 -22.81 50.13
N GLU A 77 30.13 -22.44 51.34
CA GLU A 77 31.22 -21.52 51.57
C GLU A 77 32.41 -22.28 52.15
N TYR A 78 33.59 -21.79 51.83
CA TYR A 78 34.85 -22.25 52.37
C TYR A 78 35.60 -21.01 52.83
N ALA A 79 35.91 -20.94 54.11
CA ALA A 79 36.87 -19.96 54.61
C ALA A 79 38.05 -20.67 55.25
N ASN A 80 39.23 -20.20 54.88
CA ASN A 80 40.45 -20.52 55.58
C ASN A 80 40.75 -19.39 56.56
N ASN A 81 40.57 -19.64 57.85
CA ASN A 81 40.91 -18.68 58.89
C ASN A 81 42.36 -18.90 59.34
N ASP A 82 43.26 -18.04 58.90
CA ASP A 82 44.68 -18.03 59.33
C ASP A 82 44.85 -17.45 60.76
N ALA A 83 43.76 -17.00 61.39
CA ALA A 83 43.77 -16.60 62.78
C ALA A 83 43.93 -17.84 63.67
N VAL A 84 45.14 -18.03 64.20
CA VAL A 84 45.45 -19.09 65.17
C VAL A 84 44.55 -18.91 66.39
N SER A 85 43.60 -19.82 66.59
CA SER A 85 42.81 -19.85 67.81
C SER A 85 43.75 -20.06 69.00
N ALA A 86 43.73 -19.14 69.96
CA ALA A 86 44.61 -19.15 71.14
C ALA A 86 44.43 -20.41 72.03
N VAL A 87 43.40 -21.22 71.77
CA VAL A 87 43.06 -22.44 72.50
C VAL A 87 43.55 -23.72 71.80
N THR A 88 43.66 -23.74 70.46
CA THR A 88 43.91 -25.00 69.71
C THR A 88 45.10 -24.96 68.74
N GLY A 89 45.70 -23.80 68.47
CA GLY A 89 46.99 -23.72 67.75
C GLY A 89 46.99 -24.14 66.26
N ALA A 90 45.83 -24.39 65.65
CA ALA A 90 45.70 -24.73 64.23
C ALA A 90 44.82 -23.70 63.49
N GLY A 91 45.22 -23.28 62.29
CA GLY A 91 44.34 -22.62 61.33
C GLY A 91 43.36 -23.67 60.80
N THR A 92 42.06 -23.42 60.95
CA THR A 92 41.02 -24.39 60.60
C THR A 92 40.31 -23.84 59.36
N GLY A 93 40.41 -24.57 58.25
CA GLY A 93 39.68 -24.28 57.03
C GLY A 93 38.36 -25.04 57.06
N ASP A 94 37.26 -24.31 57.19
CA ASP A 94 35.94 -24.92 57.39
C ASP A 94 35.07 -24.72 56.15
N TYR A 95 34.30 -25.76 55.84
CA TYR A 95 33.26 -25.73 54.83
C TYR A 95 31.91 -25.72 55.52
N TRP A 96 31.04 -24.79 55.16
CA TRP A 96 29.68 -24.76 55.67
C TRP A 96 28.67 -24.53 54.55
N TRP A 97 27.44 -24.94 54.83
CA TRP A 97 26.29 -24.65 53.99
C TRP A 97 25.54 -23.47 54.55
N GLN A 98 25.26 -22.49 53.71
CA GLN A 98 24.37 -21.39 54.02
C GLN A 98 23.13 -21.49 53.13
N TYR A 99 21.95 -21.48 53.75
CA TYR A 99 20.69 -21.42 53.02
C TYR A 99 19.77 -20.41 53.67
N GLY A 100 19.01 -19.70 52.85
CA GLY A 100 18.15 -18.64 53.35
C GLY A 100 17.20 -18.14 52.29
N TYR A 101 16.25 -17.34 52.75
CA TYR A 101 15.36 -16.57 51.89
C TYR A 101 15.29 -15.13 52.36
N THR A 102 15.07 -14.22 51.41
CA THR A 102 14.93 -12.79 51.64
C THR A 102 13.76 -12.28 50.82
N LEU A 103 12.76 -11.73 51.51
CA LEU A 103 11.68 -10.92 50.95
C LEU A 103 12.11 -9.46 50.99
N THR A 104 12.10 -8.79 49.84
CA THR A 104 12.39 -7.34 49.73
C THR A 104 11.17 -6.64 49.13
N ALA A 105 10.69 -5.59 49.79
CA ALA A 105 9.64 -4.70 49.29
C ALA A 105 10.22 -3.29 49.11
N THR A 106 10.12 -2.73 47.90
CA THR A 106 10.63 -1.39 47.58
C THR A 106 9.51 -0.53 47.03
N GLN A 107 9.32 0.66 47.60
CA GLN A 107 8.34 1.65 47.16
C GLN A 107 9.05 2.98 46.89
N PRO A 108 9.12 3.46 45.63
CA PRO A 108 9.63 4.79 45.35
C PRO A 108 8.67 5.84 45.92
N VAL A 109 9.20 6.80 46.68
CA VAL A 109 8.43 7.92 47.24
C VAL A 109 8.62 9.16 46.36
N PHE A 110 9.87 9.43 45.95
CA PHE A 110 10.20 10.52 45.04
C PHE A 110 11.17 10.03 43.98
N ASN A 111 10.72 10.00 42.72
CA ASN A 111 11.55 9.66 41.57
C ASN A 111 11.07 10.45 40.34
N PHE A 112 11.79 11.52 39.99
CA PHE A 112 11.42 12.39 38.87
C PHE A 112 11.56 11.70 37.50
N VAL A 113 12.45 10.70 37.37
CA VAL A 113 12.63 9.90 36.14
C VAL A 113 11.32 9.20 35.81
N VAL A 114 10.71 8.53 36.80
CA VAL A 114 9.45 7.81 36.61
C VAL A 114 8.32 8.80 36.30
N TRP A 115 8.33 10.01 36.91
CA TRP A 115 7.35 11.10 36.64
C TRP A 115 7.34 11.51 35.18
N ALA A 116 8.51 11.77 34.63
CA ALA A 116 8.66 12.06 33.21
C ALA A 116 8.30 10.84 32.34
N GLN A 117 8.66 9.62 32.76
CA GLN A 117 8.37 8.39 32.02
C GLN A 117 6.86 8.12 31.88
N VAL A 118 6.07 8.30 32.94
CA VAL A 118 4.60 8.12 32.86
C VAL A 118 3.94 9.19 32.00
N ARG A 119 4.40 10.45 32.08
CA ARG A 119 3.92 11.51 31.19
C ARG A 119 4.28 11.23 29.73
N GLY A 120 5.50 10.77 29.47
CA GLY A 120 5.95 10.31 28.17
C GLY A 120 5.12 9.15 27.64
N ALA A 121 4.89 8.12 28.45
CA ALA A 121 4.05 6.98 28.10
C ALA A 121 2.61 7.39 27.78
N SER A 122 2.01 8.31 28.56
CA SER A 122 0.69 8.87 28.26
C SER A 122 0.64 9.57 26.90
N ALA A 123 1.66 10.37 26.57
CA ALA A 123 1.79 11.00 25.25
C ALA A 123 1.99 9.96 24.13
N THR A 124 2.75 8.89 24.38
CA THR A 124 2.92 7.77 23.45
C THR A 124 1.59 7.06 23.16
N VAL A 125 0.76 6.80 24.18
CA VAL A 125 -0.57 6.20 23.99
C VAL A 125 -1.48 7.11 23.17
N LYS A 126 -1.43 8.43 23.40
CA LYS A 126 -2.18 9.42 22.61
C LYS A 126 -1.71 9.47 21.15
N SER A 127 -0.40 9.43 20.91
CA SER A 127 0.18 9.32 19.57
C SER A 127 -0.28 8.05 18.87
N ALA A 128 -0.15 6.88 19.52
CA ALA A 128 -0.58 5.60 18.97
C ALA A 128 -2.08 5.57 18.64
N THR A 129 -2.91 6.19 19.48
CA THR A 129 -4.36 6.30 19.22
C THR A 129 -4.64 7.17 18.00
N ALA A 130 -3.95 8.29 17.84
CA ALA A 130 -4.09 9.13 16.64
C ALA A 130 -3.62 8.37 15.38
N THR A 131 -2.49 7.63 15.45
CA THR A 131 -2.01 6.79 14.35
C THR A 131 -3.01 5.70 13.97
N TYR A 132 -3.66 5.05 14.94
CA TYR A 132 -4.72 4.07 14.68
C TYR A 132 -5.93 4.70 13.95
N LEU A 133 -6.39 5.86 14.40
CA LEU A 133 -7.49 6.58 13.73
C LEU A 133 -7.11 7.03 12.32
N ALA A 134 -5.84 7.40 12.10
CA ALA A 134 -5.34 7.70 10.76
C ALA A 134 -5.28 6.45 9.87
N ALA A 135 -4.91 5.29 10.42
CA ALA A 135 -4.94 4.02 9.72
C ALA A 135 -6.37 3.61 9.34
N GLN A 136 -7.36 3.90 10.19
CA GLN A 136 -8.77 3.71 9.88
C GLN A 136 -9.23 4.55 8.68
N GLN A 137 -8.86 5.83 8.63
CA GLN A 137 -9.16 6.71 7.47
C GLN A 137 -8.41 6.25 6.21
N SER A 138 -7.17 5.80 6.36
CA SER A 138 -6.39 5.23 5.25
C SER A 138 -7.05 3.97 4.69
N LEU A 139 -7.59 3.09 5.54
CA LEU A 139 -8.37 1.92 5.09
C LEU A 139 -9.59 2.36 4.29
N MET A 140 -10.38 3.31 4.79
CA MET A 140 -11.54 3.85 4.07
C MET A 140 -11.16 4.36 2.68
N GLN A 141 -10.08 5.15 2.59
CA GLN A 141 -9.59 5.69 1.33
C GLN A 141 -9.09 4.59 0.38
N ARG A 142 -8.26 3.65 0.87
CA ARG A 142 -7.73 2.54 0.06
C ARG A 142 -8.85 1.66 -0.49
N THR A 143 -9.84 1.33 0.34
CA THR A 143 -10.99 0.52 -0.10
C THR A 143 -11.83 1.26 -1.14
N ALA A 144 -12.12 2.55 -0.93
CA ALA A 144 -12.85 3.35 -1.92
C ALA A 144 -12.09 3.44 -3.25
N THR A 145 -10.79 3.77 -3.22
CA THR A 145 -9.96 3.84 -4.43
C THR A 145 -9.90 2.49 -5.14
N ALA A 146 -9.68 1.39 -4.43
CA ALA A 146 -9.65 0.05 -5.04
C ALA A 146 -10.99 -0.31 -5.71
N TYR A 147 -12.10 0.03 -5.06
CA TYR A 147 -13.45 -0.18 -5.61
C TYR A 147 -13.65 0.60 -6.93
N PHE A 148 -13.35 1.90 -6.94
CA PHE A 148 -13.53 2.72 -8.12
C PHE A 148 -12.53 2.41 -9.24
N ASN A 149 -11.32 1.93 -8.91
CA ASN A 149 -10.37 1.47 -9.90
C ASN A 149 -10.87 0.22 -10.64
N VAL A 150 -11.58 -0.70 -9.96
CA VAL A 150 -12.24 -1.84 -10.62
C VAL A 150 -13.33 -1.37 -11.57
N LEU A 151 -14.19 -0.44 -11.12
CA LEU A 151 -15.26 0.11 -11.96
C LEU A 151 -14.70 0.86 -13.18
N GLN A 152 -13.63 1.64 -12.98
CA GLN A 152 -12.92 2.31 -14.06
C GLN A 152 -12.33 1.33 -15.08
N ALA A 153 -11.67 0.26 -14.61
CA ALA A 153 -11.11 -0.76 -15.48
C ALA A 153 -12.20 -1.52 -16.25
N TYR A 154 -13.35 -1.74 -15.62
CA TYR A 154 -14.51 -2.33 -16.28
C TYR A 154 -15.09 -1.43 -17.38
N ASP A 155 -15.29 -0.15 -17.10
CA ASP A 155 -15.78 0.81 -18.11
C ASP A 155 -14.80 0.94 -19.27
N GLN A 156 -13.50 1.00 -18.99
CA GLN A 156 -12.45 0.96 -20.01
C GLN A 156 -12.59 -0.28 -20.91
N MET A 157 -12.71 -1.47 -20.32
CA MET A 157 -12.92 -2.72 -21.08
C MET A 157 -14.18 -2.67 -21.92
N ARG A 158 -15.31 -2.21 -21.35
CA ARG A 158 -16.59 -2.09 -22.07
C ARG A 158 -16.47 -1.16 -23.27
N PHE A 159 -15.84 0.01 -23.11
CA PHE A 159 -15.65 0.95 -24.21
C PHE A 159 -14.70 0.41 -25.28
N THR A 160 -13.64 -0.31 -24.90
CA THR A 160 -12.74 -0.94 -25.87
C THR A 160 -13.41 -2.08 -26.65
N ILE A 161 -14.33 -2.83 -26.03
CA ILE A 161 -15.15 -3.83 -26.74
C ILE A 161 -16.05 -3.15 -27.78
N ALA A 162 -16.73 -2.07 -27.39
CA ALA A 162 -17.59 -1.30 -28.30
C ALA A 162 -16.81 -0.68 -29.46
N ASP A 163 -15.60 -0.15 -29.20
CA ASP A 163 -14.70 0.38 -30.24
C ASP A 163 -14.27 -0.73 -31.22
N LYS A 164 -13.83 -1.88 -30.71
CA LYS A 164 -13.49 -3.04 -31.55
C LYS A 164 -14.66 -3.49 -32.43
N GLU A 165 -15.88 -3.54 -31.88
CA GLU A 165 -17.08 -3.89 -32.64
C GLU A 165 -17.38 -2.86 -33.73
N ALA A 166 -17.25 -1.57 -33.44
CA ALA A 166 -17.44 -0.51 -34.42
C ALA A 166 -16.41 -0.57 -35.55
N VAL A 167 -15.13 -0.76 -35.21
CA VAL A 167 -14.03 -0.90 -36.19
C VAL A 167 -14.18 -2.17 -37.01
N TRP A 168 -14.64 -3.27 -36.42
CA TRP A 168 -14.94 -4.52 -37.13
C TRP A 168 -16.01 -4.33 -38.22
N GLN A 169 -17.09 -3.59 -37.93
CA GLN A 169 -18.11 -3.29 -38.93
C GLN A 169 -17.55 -2.44 -40.09
N GLN A 170 -16.65 -1.49 -39.81
CA GLN A 170 -15.99 -0.72 -40.86
C GLN A 170 -15.06 -1.59 -41.70
N TYR A 171 -14.29 -2.49 -41.08
CA TYR A 171 -13.44 -3.43 -41.80
C TYR A 171 -14.24 -4.36 -42.73
N LEU A 172 -15.36 -4.94 -42.24
CA LEU A 172 -16.24 -5.75 -43.08
C LEU A 172 -16.79 -4.96 -44.26
N THR A 173 -17.23 -3.72 -44.01
CA THR A 173 -17.75 -2.85 -45.07
C THR A 173 -16.67 -2.53 -46.10
N ALA A 174 -15.45 -2.19 -45.66
CA ALA A 174 -14.31 -1.91 -46.52
C ALA A 174 -13.97 -3.14 -47.38
N ARG A 175 -13.88 -4.32 -46.77
CA ARG A 175 -13.59 -5.58 -47.47
C ARG A 175 -14.60 -5.86 -48.58
N GLU A 176 -15.89 -5.75 -48.31
CA GLU A 176 -16.91 -6.00 -49.34
C GLU A 176 -16.87 -4.93 -50.45
N GLN A 177 -16.68 -3.65 -50.10
CA GLN A 177 -16.53 -2.57 -51.10
C GLN A 177 -15.30 -2.76 -51.99
N PHE A 178 -14.18 -3.24 -51.42
CA PHE A 178 -12.98 -3.56 -52.20
C PHE A 178 -13.23 -4.72 -53.17
N ARG A 179 -13.92 -5.78 -52.73
CA ARG A 179 -14.26 -6.94 -53.58
C ARG A 179 -15.09 -6.57 -54.80
N VAL A 180 -15.95 -5.56 -54.67
CA VAL A 180 -16.75 -5.03 -55.79
C VAL A 180 -16.07 -3.85 -56.52
N GLY A 181 -14.83 -3.49 -56.14
CA GLY A 181 -14.02 -2.48 -56.81
C GLY A 181 -14.39 -1.02 -56.52
N LEU A 182 -15.11 -0.75 -55.42
CA LEU A 182 -15.57 0.60 -55.05
C LEU A 182 -14.54 1.44 -54.26
N ILE A 183 -13.56 0.79 -53.62
CA ILE A 183 -12.50 1.45 -52.83
C ILE A 183 -11.12 0.85 -53.14
N ALA A 184 -10.05 1.48 -52.67
CA ALA A 184 -8.68 0.99 -52.86
C ALA A 184 -8.31 -0.11 -51.85
N ILE A 185 -7.36 -0.98 -52.20
CA ILE A 185 -6.82 -2.01 -51.28
C ILE A 185 -6.18 -1.39 -50.02
N THR A 186 -5.69 -0.15 -50.11
CA THR A 186 -5.13 0.59 -48.96
C THR A 186 -6.17 0.81 -47.87
N ASP A 187 -7.42 1.13 -48.24
CA ASP A 187 -8.51 1.36 -47.28
C ASP A 187 -8.89 0.07 -46.53
N GLU A 188 -8.84 -1.09 -47.19
CA GLU A 188 -9.04 -2.39 -46.54
C GLU A 188 -7.93 -2.69 -45.53
N TYR A 189 -6.66 -2.47 -45.91
CA TYR A 189 -5.52 -2.68 -45.02
C TYR A 189 -5.51 -1.72 -43.82
N ASP A 190 -5.89 -0.46 -44.01
CA ASP A 190 -6.00 0.52 -42.93
C ASP A 190 -7.09 0.12 -41.92
N ALA A 191 -8.24 -0.36 -42.42
CA ALA A 191 -9.32 -0.85 -41.56
C ALA A 191 -8.93 -2.15 -40.83
N ARG A 192 -8.22 -3.06 -41.50
CA ARG A 192 -7.68 -4.29 -40.87
C ARG A 192 -6.67 -3.97 -39.77
N SER A 193 -5.72 -3.08 -40.05
CA SER A 193 -4.72 -2.65 -39.07
C SER A 193 -5.37 -2.02 -37.83
N SER A 194 -6.40 -1.19 -38.03
CA SER A 194 -7.16 -0.59 -36.94
C SER A 194 -7.92 -1.64 -36.11
N TYR A 195 -8.48 -2.66 -36.75
CA TYR A 195 -9.14 -3.77 -36.04
C TYR A 195 -8.14 -4.57 -35.20
N ASP A 196 -7.00 -4.94 -35.78
CA ASP A 196 -5.94 -5.68 -35.08
C ASP A 196 -5.42 -4.88 -33.86
N GLN A 197 -5.32 -3.56 -33.99
CA GLN A 197 -4.97 -2.65 -32.87
C GLN A 197 -6.06 -2.64 -31.78
N ALA A 198 -7.34 -2.61 -32.15
CA ALA A 198 -8.45 -2.66 -31.18
C ALA A 198 -8.51 -4.00 -30.44
N VAL A 199 -8.18 -5.11 -31.12
CA VAL A 199 -8.03 -6.43 -30.48
C VAL A 199 -6.92 -6.41 -29.43
N ALA A 200 -5.75 -5.85 -29.75
CA ALA A 200 -4.65 -5.72 -28.79
C ALA A 200 -5.04 -4.86 -27.57
N GLN A 201 -5.76 -3.76 -27.78
CA GLN A 201 -6.27 -2.91 -26.70
C GLN A 201 -7.28 -3.64 -25.82
N GLN A 202 -8.16 -4.46 -26.39
CA GLN A 202 -9.12 -5.27 -25.62
C GLN A 202 -8.38 -6.21 -24.65
N ILE A 203 -7.34 -6.90 -25.14
CA ILE A 203 -6.54 -7.81 -24.31
C ILE A 203 -5.90 -7.05 -23.13
N ALA A 204 -5.33 -5.88 -23.39
CA ALA A 204 -4.74 -5.04 -22.36
C ALA A 204 -5.79 -4.56 -21.33
N ALA A 205 -6.96 -4.12 -21.79
CA ALA A 205 -8.04 -3.67 -20.92
C ALA A 205 -8.59 -4.80 -20.04
N GLN A 206 -8.76 -6.01 -20.59
CA GLN A 206 -9.17 -7.19 -19.84
C GLN A 206 -8.13 -7.56 -18.76
N ASN A 207 -6.84 -7.53 -19.12
CA ASN A 207 -5.77 -7.80 -18.15
C ASN A 207 -5.78 -6.75 -17.02
N ASN A 208 -5.97 -5.46 -17.34
CA ASN A 208 -6.08 -4.42 -16.33
C ASN A 208 -7.27 -4.65 -15.37
N LEU A 209 -8.45 -5.03 -15.89
CA LEU A 209 -9.60 -5.39 -15.05
C LEU A 209 -9.26 -6.52 -14.07
N ASN A 210 -8.60 -7.58 -14.58
CA ASN A 210 -8.17 -8.71 -13.73
C ASN A 210 -7.20 -8.25 -12.63
N ILE A 211 -6.22 -7.39 -12.97
CA ILE A 211 -5.28 -6.81 -12.00
C ILE A 211 -6.01 -6.00 -10.92
N GLN A 212 -6.99 -5.17 -11.30
CA GLN A 212 -7.73 -4.36 -10.31
C GLN A 212 -8.61 -5.23 -9.41
N LEU A 213 -9.18 -6.32 -9.93
CA LEU A 213 -9.93 -7.29 -9.11
C LEU A 213 -9.01 -7.98 -8.08
N GLU A 214 -7.78 -8.34 -8.47
CA GLU A 214 -6.80 -8.90 -7.54
C GLU A 214 -6.32 -7.85 -6.51
N ASN A 215 -6.16 -6.59 -6.90
CA ASN A 215 -5.84 -5.50 -5.96
C ASN A 215 -6.95 -5.32 -4.91
N LEU A 216 -8.22 -5.41 -5.32
CA LEU A 216 -9.35 -5.36 -4.39
C LEU A 216 -9.37 -6.59 -3.47
N ARG A 217 -9.12 -7.78 -4.03
CA ARG A 217 -9.00 -9.03 -3.28
C ARG A 217 -7.87 -8.99 -2.26
N ALA A 218 -6.74 -8.34 -2.56
CA ALA A 218 -5.63 -8.21 -1.62
C ALA A 218 -6.02 -7.46 -0.33
N ILE A 219 -7.00 -6.54 -0.41
CA ILE A 219 -7.51 -5.79 0.73
C ILE A 219 -8.60 -6.57 1.47
N THR A 220 -9.49 -7.27 0.76
CA THR A 220 -10.69 -7.90 1.37
C THR A 220 -10.65 -9.42 1.50
N ASN A 221 -9.57 -10.05 1.01
CA ASN A 221 -9.37 -11.49 0.93
C ASN A 221 -10.55 -12.29 0.28
N ARG A 222 -11.23 -11.69 -0.70
CA ARG A 222 -12.39 -12.30 -1.38
C ARG A 222 -12.44 -11.90 -2.85
N TYR A 223 -12.89 -12.84 -3.69
CA TYR A 223 -13.20 -12.58 -5.09
C TYR A 223 -14.63 -12.05 -5.25
N TYR A 224 -14.81 -11.01 -6.06
CA TYR A 224 -16.11 -10.41 -6.35
C TYR A 224 -16.49 -10.67 -7.81
N PRO A 225 -17.51 -11.50 -8.09
CA PRO A 225 -18.00 -11.70 -9.45
C PRO A 225 -18.86 -10.53 -9.96
N ALA A 226 -19.37 -9.70 -9.07
CA ALA A 226 -20.20 -8.55 -9.40
C ALA A 226 -20.07 -7.44 -8.36
N LEU A 227 -20.11 -6.18 -8.82
CA LEU A 227 -20.12 -4.97 -7.99
C LEU A 227 -21.18 -4.00 -8.48
N ASN A 228 -21.72 -3.15 -7.60
CA ASN A 228 -22.61 -2.07 -8.04
C ASN A 228 -21.86 -1.05 -8.93
N GLY A 229 -22.38 -0.79 -10.12
CA GLY A 229 -21.81 0.19 -11.04
C GLY A 229 -22.04 1.63 -10.60
N LEU A 230 -21.40 2.58 -11.27
CA LEU A 230 -21.71 3.99 -11.09
C LEU A 230 -23.11 4.31 -11.66
N GLY A 231 -23.90 5.08 -10.93
CA GLY A 231 -25.23 5.50 -11.37
C GLY A 231 -25.17 6.47 -12.57
N ILE A 232 -26.26 6.53 -13.35
CA ILE A 232 -26.37 7.33 -14.58
C ILE A 232 -26.22 8.84 -14.32
N ARG A 233 -26.51 9.31 -13.10
CA ARG A 233 -26.39 10.71 -12.70
C ARG A 233 -25.49 10.85 -11.48
N LEU A 234 -24.25 11.26 -11.72
CA LEU A 234 -23.32 11.66 -10.67
C LEU A 234 -23.64 13.09 -10.20
N PRO A 235 -24.01 13.32 -8.93
CA PRO A 235 -24.15 14.66 -8.41
C PRO A 235 -22.75 15.29 -8.29
N LEU A 236 -22.46 16.27 -9.15
CA LEU A 236 -21.20 17.03 -9.13
C LEU A 236 -21.22 18.06 -7.99
N VAL A 237 -20.99 17.59 -6.77
CA VAL A 237 -20.93 18.42 -5.57
C VAL A 237 -19.58 19.13 -5.50
N THR A 238 -19.61 20.46 -5.39
CA THR A 238 -18.40 21.25 -5.11
C THR A 238 -18.12 21.29 -3.60
N PRO A 239 -16.84 21.24 -3.18
CA PRO A 239 -16.49 21.33 -1.76
C PRO A 239 -17.02 22.64 -1.16
N LYS A 240 -17.79 22.52 -0.06
CA LYS A 240 -18.23 23.66 0.75
C LYS A 240 -17.47 23.65 2.07
N PRO A 241 -16.83 24.77 2.48
CA PRO A 241 -16.74 26.06 1.78
C PRO A 241 -15.85 26.02 0.53
N ALA A 242 -16.17 26.86 -0.47
CA ALA A 242 -15.39 27.01 -1.70
C ALA A 242 -14.14 27.88 -1.47
N ASN A 243 -13.40 27.60 -0.41
CA ASN A 243 -12.17 28.30 -0.04
C ASN A 243 -11.15 27.26 0.45
N VAL A 244 -10.01 27.18 -0.24
CA VAL A 244 -8.96 26.20 0.05
C VAL A 244 -8.35 26.40 1.44
N ASP A 245 -8.20 27.63 1.91
CA ASP A 245 -7.58 27.93 3.20
C ASP A 245 -8.45 27.45 4.36
N LYS A 246 -9.78 27.39 4.18
CA LYS A 246 -10.68 26.79 5.16
C LYS A 246 -10.51 25.28 5.28
N TRP A 247 -10.24 24.59 4.18
CA TRP A 247 -9.91 23.16 4.22
C TRP A 247 -8.57 22.90 4.88
N VAL A 248 -7.58 23.76 4.65
CA VAL A 248 -6.28 23.71 5.34
C VAL A 248 -6.45 23.96 6.84
N GLU A 249 -7.26 24.93 7.24
CA GLU A 249 -7.55 25.21 8.65
C GLU A 249 -8.18 24.00 9.36
N VAL A 250 -9.12 23.32 8.70
CA VAL A 250 -9.75 22.09 9.19
C VAL A 250 -8.71 20.97 9.27
N ALA A 251 -7.91 20.77 8.23
CA ALA A 251 -6.85 19.76 8.21
C ALA A 251 -5.88 19.93 9.38
N ASN A 252 -5.42 21.15 9.64
CA ASN A 252 -4.50 21.44 10.75
C ASN A 252 -5.08 21.11 12.13
N LYS A 253 -6.40 21.20 12.30
CA LYS A 253 -7.08 20.93 13.57
C LYS A 253 -7.50 19.47 13.72
N GLN A 254 -7.90 18.81 12.63
CA GLN A 254 -8.59 17.52 12.68
C GLN A 254 -7.75 16.35 12.18
N ASN A 255 -6.76 16.57 11.31
CA ASN A 255 -5.96 15.52 10.72
C ASN A 255 -5.20 14.71 11.78
N TYR A 256 -5.38 13.39 11.76
CA TYR A 256 -4.82 12.49 12.76
C TYR A 256 -3.31 12.30 12.64
N GLN A 257 -2.71 12.45 11.44
CA GLN A 257 -1.25 12.39 11.26
C GLN A 257 -0.57 13.57 11.95
N ILE A 258 -1.11 14.79 11.81
CA ILE A 258 -0.61 15.98 12.53
C ILE A 258 -0.75 15.78 14.05
N LYS A 259 -1.90 15.26 14.51
CA LYS A 259 -2.11 14.97 15.94
C LYS A 259 -1.11 13.95 16.48
N ALA A 260 -0.85 12.87 15.75
CA ALA A 260 0.15 11.88 16.13
C ALA A 260 1.54 12.52 16.28
N GLN A 261 1.96 13.35 15.32
CA GLN A 261 3.26 14.03 15.41
C GLN A 261 3.33 15.08 16.52
N ASN A 262 2.24 15.80 16.80
CA ASN A 262 2.18 16.69 17.96
C ASN A 262 2.42 15.92 19.27
N TYR A 263 1.81 14.75 19.41
CA TYR A 263 2.07 13.89 20.58
C TYR A 263 3.50 13.32 20.58
N ASN A 264 4.09 13.00 19.43
CA ASN A 264 5.50 12.57 19.35
C ASN A 264 6.48 13.68 19.79
N VAL A 265 6.19 14.93 19.47
CA VAL A 265 6.96 16.08 19.98
C VAL A 265 6.84 16.18 21.50
N LEU A 266 5.65 15.94 22.07
CA LEU A 266 5.47 15.88 23.52
C LEU A 266 6.23 14.71 24.16
N VAL A 267 6.25 13.53 23.52
CA VAL A 267 7.07 12.39 23.96
C VAL A 267 8.55 12.78 24.01
N ALA A 268 9.06 13.43 22.96
CA ALA A 268 10.45 13.89 22.94
C ALA A 268 10.74 14.96 24.01
N MET A 269 9.77 15.84 24.30
CA MET A 269 9.89 16.82 25.37
C MET A 269 9.95 16.16 26.77
N GLU A 270 9.13 15.16 27.04
CA GLU A 270 9.19 14.39 28.30
C GLU A 270 10.48 13.56 28.38
N ALA A 271 11.01 13.07 27.26
CA ALA A 271 12.30 12.39 27.22
C ALA A 271 13.48 13.30 27.61
N ILE A 272 13.43 14.60 27.26
CA ILE A 272 14.42 15.58 27.76
C ILE A 272 14.35 15.70 29.28
N LYS A 273 13.13 15.80 29.84
CA LYS A 273 12.94 15.88 31.30
C LYS A 273 13.40 14.60 31.99
N GLN A 274 13.15 13.45 31.38
CA GLN A 274 13.61 12.15 31.87
C GLN A 274 15.14 12.03 31.85
N ALA A 275 15.81 12.52 30.81
CA ALA A 275 17.27 12.53 30.75
C ALA A 275 17.87 13.49 31.80
N ALA A 276 17.31 14.69 31.94
CA ALA A 276 17.71 15.67 32.94
C ALA A 276 17.36 15.23 34.38
N ALA A 277 16.43 14.28 34.54
CA ALA A 277 16.02 13.75 35.83
C ALA A 277 17.17 13.01 36.55
N GLY A 278 18.21 12.59 35.82
CA GLY A 278 19.37 11.90 36.40
C GLY A 278 20.16 12.73 37.41
N ASP A 279 19.97 14.06 37.43
CA ASP A 279 20.60 14.97 38.40
C ASP A 279 19.74 15.20 39.67
N TYR A 280 18.57 14.56 39.79
CA TYR A 280 17.72 14.67 40.98
C TYR A 280 17.93 13.49 41.94
N PRO A 281 17.83 13.71 43.26
CA PRO A 281 17.86 12.62 44.23
C PRO A 281 16.63 11.72 44.08
N VAL A 282 16.81 10.42 44.30
CA VAL A 282 15.73 9.43 44.36
C VAL A 282 15.54 9.01 45.81
N LEU A 283 14.30 9.13 46.30
CA LEU A 283 13.92 8.68 47.65
C LEU A 283 12.97 7.48 47.53
N GLY A 284 13.31 6.39 48.20
CA GLY A 284 12.48 5.20 48.30
C GLY A 284 12.37 4.69 49.73
N VAL A 285 11.29 3.98 50.01
CA VAL A 285 11.14 3.13 51.20
C VAL A 285 11.55 1.72 50.79
N GLN A 286 12.43 1.10 51.56
CA GLN A 286 12.82 -0.29 51.41
C GLN A 286 12.56 -1.04 52.70
N GLY A 287 11.81 -2.13 52.61
CA GLY A 287 11.65 -3.12 53.66
C GLY A 287 12.27 -4.44 53.24
N GLN A 288 12.98 -5.09 54.15
CA GLN A 288 13.54 -6.42 53.93
C GLN A 288 13.21 -7.31 55.12
N PHE A 289 12.85 -8.55 54.84
CA PHE A 289 12.71 -9.59 55.85
C PHE A 289 13.32 -10.87 55.31
N GLY A 290 14.18 -11.53 56.09
CA GLY A 290 14.79 -12.77 55.65
C GLY A 290 15.30 -13.60 56.80
N GLU A 291 15.46 -14.87 56.51
CA GLU A 291 16.00 -15.88 57.42
C GLU A 291 17.20 -16.51 56.74
N THR A 292 18.27 -16.68 57.50
CA THR A 292 19.52 -17.30 57.04
C THR A 292 19.94 -18.35 58.05
N HIS A 293 20.20 -19.56 57.56
CA HIS A 293 20.79 -20.63 58.33
C HIS A 293 22.20 -20.90 57.82
N ALA A 294 23.15 -21.04 58.74
CA ALA A 294 24.46 -21.62 58.48
C ALA A 294 24.58 -22.93 59.24
N VAL A 295 24.82 -24.01 58.50
CA VAL A 295 24.95 -25.38 59.01
C VAL A 295 26.32 -25.92 58.64
N ASP A 296 26.89 -26.76 59.49
CA ASP A 296 28.30 -27.20 59.43
C ASP A 296 29.28 -26.04 59.72
N ASN A 297 28.81 -24.98 60.40
CA ASN A 297 29.62 -23.89 60.95
C ASN A 297 29.38 -23.79 62.46
N PRO A 298 29.97 -24.66 63.30
CA PRO A 298 29.58 -24.80 64.70
C PRO A 298 29.86 -23.54 65.55
N PRO A 299 28.89 -23.06 66.35
CA PRO A 299 27.53 -23.58 66.44
C PRO A 299 26.69 -23.20 65.21
N ASP A 300 25.89 -24.14 64.71
CA ASP A 300 24.92 -23.83 63.66
C ASP A 300 24.09 -22.61 64.06
N THR A 301 23.94 -21.67 63.14
CA THR A 301 23.27 -20.40 63.39
C THR A 301 22.02 -20.29 62.53
N ALA A 302 20.96 -19.76 63.14
CA ALA A 302 19.76 -19.31 62.46
C ALA A 302 19.57 -17.84 62.81
N GLN A 303 19.43 -16.99 61.79
CA GLN A 303 19.26 -15.56 61.97
C GLN A 303 18.07 -15.06 61.19
N ASP A 304 17.10 -14.52 61.91
CA ASP A 304 15.99 -13.75 61.36
C ASP A 304 16.35 -12.26 61.39
N ALA A 305 16.23 -11.61 60.25
CA ALA A 305 16.50 -10.18 60.12
C ALA A 305 15.35 -9.48 59.39
N GLY A 306 14.77 -8.48 60.04
CA GLY A 306 13.79 -7.56 59.46
C GLY A 306 14.29 -6.13 59.55
N SER A 307 14.17 -5.37 58.47
CA SER A 307 14.51 -3.94 58.44
C SER A 307 13.52 -3.16 57.58
N VAL A 308 13.27 -1.92 57.96
CA VAL A 308 12.53 -0.94 57.15
C VAL A 308 13.31 0.36 57.22
N GLY A 309 13.62 0.94 56.07
CA GLY A 309 14.43 2.15 55.99
C GLY A 309 14.03 3.03 54.80
N LEU A 310 14.43 4.30 54.90
CA LEU A 310 14.40 5.23 53.79
C LEU A 310 15.77 5.23 53.10
N ASN A 311 15.78 5.02 51.79
CA ASN A 311 16.97 5.10 50.97
C ASN A 311 16.90 6.38 50.11
N LEU A 312 17.83 7.30 50.36
CA LEU A 312 18.06 8.47 49.52
C LEU A 312 19.32 8.23 48.69
N THR A 313 19.16 8.06 47.38
CA THR A 313 20.27 7.92 46.43
C THR A 313 20.42 9.22 45.64
N TYR A 314 21.61 9.83 45.71
CA TYR A 314 21.97 11.03 44.94
C TYR A 314 23.38 10.87 44.36
N ALA A 315 23.50 10.95 43.03
CA ALA A 315 24.76 10.80 42.30
C ALA A 315 25.19 12.15 41.68
N PRO A 316 25.93 13.00 42.40
CA PRO A 316 26.29 14.34 41.94
C PRO A 316 27.31 14.36 40.79
N ILE A 317 28.12 13.30 40.64
CA ILE A 317 29.15 13.19 39.61
C ILE A 317 28.92 11.88 38.84
N GLN A 318 28.55 12.00 37.56
CA GLN A 318 28.26 10.86 36.67
C GLN A 318 29.11 10.88 35.39
N GLY A 319 30.31 11.46 35.45
CA GLY A 319 31.25 11.47 34.31
C GLY A 319 30.73 12.15 33.02
N GLY A 320 29.77 13.09 33.15
CA GLY A 320 29.15 13.78 32.00
C GLY A 320 27.98 13.04 31.35
N LEU A 321 27.57 11.88 31.86
CA LEU A 321 26.46 11.07 31.34
C LEU A 321 25.16 11.88 31.17
N VAL A 322 24.72 12.57 32.23
CA VAL A 322 23.45 13.31 32.25
C VAL A 322 23.47 14.51 31.28
N ILE A 323 24.61 15.19 31.16
CA ILE A 323 24.79 16.29 30.22
C ILE A 323 24.67 15.78 28.78
N ALA A 324 25.39 14.71 28.45
CA ALA A 324 25.40 14.13 27.12
C ALA A 324 24.02 13.54 26.73
N SER A 325 23.37 12.81 27.65
CA SER A 325 22.04 12.22 27.41
C SER A 325 20.95 13.29 27.26
N THR A 326 21.00 14.34 28.06
CA THR A 326 20.09 15.50 27.94
C THR A 326 20.30 16.21 26.61
N GLN A 327 21.56 16.41 26.19
CA GLN A 327 21.86 17.01 24.89
C GLN A 327 21.39 16.14 23.72
N GLN A 328 21.57 14.82 23.81
CA GLN A 328 21.04 13.87 22.83
C GLN A 328 19.50 13.95 22.74
N ALA A 329 18.81 13.98 23.87
CA ALA A 329 17.36 14.12 23.92
C ALA A 329 16.87 15.44 23.30
N ARG A 330 17.63 16.55 23.47
CA ARG A 330 17.34 17.83 22.80
C ARG A 330 17.44 17.71 21.28
N TYR A 331 18.44 17.04 20.75
CA TYR A 331 18.53 16.80 19.30
C TYR A 331 17.39 15.91 18.80
N ASN A 332 16.98 14.89 19.56
CA ASN A 332 15.82 14.06 19.21
C ASN A 332 14.52 14.88 19.18
N TYR A 333 14.35 15.86 20.07
CA TYR A 333 13.22 16.80 20.01
C TYR A 333 13.23 17.68 18.76
N VAL A 334 14.41 18.15 18.32
CA VAL A 334 14.55 18.88 17.05
C VAL A 334 14.14 17.99 15.88
N THR A 335 14.58 16.72 15.86
CA THR A 335 14.17 15.73 14.85
C THR A 335 12.65 15.52 14.85
N ALA A 336 12.03 15.34 16.01
CA ALA A 336 10.58 15.17 16.13
C ALA A 336 9.82 16.43 15.65
N SER A 337 10.34 17.62 15.94
CA SER A 337 9.78 18.89 15.48
C SER A 337 9.89 19.05 13.95
N GLY A 338 11.00 18.61 13.36
CA GLY A 338 11.18 18.57 11.91
C GLY A 338 10.20 17.62 11.22
N LEU A 339 9.95 16.45 11.80
CA LEU A 339 8.96 15.48 11.30
C LEU A 339 7.52 16.01 11.39
N LEU A 340 7.19 16.74 12.46
CA LEU A 340 5.91 17.44 12.58
C LEU A 340 5.74 18.48 11.45
N GLU A 341 6.74 19.31 11.20
CA GLU A 341 6.68 20.32 10.14
C GLU A 341 6.59 19.67 8.74
N GLN A 342 7.32 18.60 8.49
CA GLN A 342 7.20 17.82 7.25
C GLN A 342 5.78 17.28 7.07
N THR A 343 5.22 16.67 8.12
CA THR A 343 3.86 16.10 8.09
C THR A 343 2.82 17.19 7.88
N HIS A 344 2.96 18.32 8.55
CA HIS A 344 2.11 19.49 8.36
C HIS A 344 2.14 19.97 6.90
N ARG A 345 3.32 20.17 6.30
CA ARG A 345 3.45 20.58 4.89
C ARG A 345 2.85 19.57 3.92
N THR A 346 3.08 18.27 4.14
CA THR A 346 2.48 17.21 3.31
C THR A 346 0.96 17.24 3.37
N VAL A 347 0.37 17.39 4.56
CA VAL A 347 -1.09 17.46 4.73
C VAL A 347 -1.66 18.73 4.08
N VAL A 348 -0.98 19.87 4.22
CA VAL A 348 -1.38 21.13 3.57
C VAL A 348 -1.36 20.98 2.04
N ASP A 349 -0.30 20.39 1.48
CA ASP A 349 -0.17 20.14 0.06
C ASP A 349 -1.27 19.18 -0.46
N GLN A 350 -1.50 18.08 0.25
CA GLN A 350 -2.56 17.12 -0.07
C GLN A 350 -3.96 17.76 -0.03
N ALA A 351 -4.24 18.60 0.97
CA ALA A 351 -5.52 19.31 1.08
C ALA A 351 -5.71 20.31 -0.07
N ARG A 352 -4.67 21.09 -0.39
CA ARG A 352 -4.70 22.07 -1.49
C ARG A 352 -4.84 21.40 -2.85
N SER A 353 -4.00 20.40 -3.15
CA SER A 353 -4.03 19.66 -4.41
C SER A 353 -5.36 18.93 -4.61
N SER A 354 -5.86 18.22 -3.59
CA SER A 354 -7.15 17.53 -3.68
C SER A 354 -8.31 18.51 -3.88
N PHE A 355 -8.31 19.66 -3.21
CA PHE A 355 -9.33 20.70 -3.41
C PHE A 355 -9.34 21.23 -4.85
N LEU A 356 -8.17 21.58 -5.38
CA LEU A 356 -8.02 22.06 -6.75
C LEU A 356 -8.40 20.99 -7.77
N SER A 357 -8.02 19.72 -7.55
CA SER A 357 -8.41 18.60 -8.39
C SER A 357 -9.91 18.38 -8.40
N VAL A 358 -10.59 18.43 -7.26
CA VAL A 358 -12.07 18.31 -7.22
C VAL A 358 -12.72 19.44 -8.02
N LEU A 359 -12.27 20.68 -7.86
CA LEU A 359 -12.81 21.83 -8.59
C LEU A 359 -12.58 21.70 -10.11
N SER A 360 -11.38 21.27 -10.50
CA SER A 360 -11.02 21.02 -11.90
C SER A 360 -11.87 19.90 -12.50
N ASN A 361 -11.99 18.77 -11.82
CA ASN A 361 -12.74 17.61 -12.31
C ASN A 361 -14.22 17.92 -12.53
N VAL A 362 -14.85 18.76 -11.69
CA VAL A 362 -16.24 19.19 -11.91
C VAL A 362 -16.40 19.94 -13.25
N SER A 363 -15.41 20.75 -13.62
CA SER A 363 -15.42 21.48 -14.88
C SER A 363 -15.07 20.57 -16.06
N LYS A 364 -14.11 19.67 -15.85
CA LYS A 364 -13.64 18.70 -16.84
C LYS A 364 -14.74 17.74 -17.27
N ILE A 365 -15.45 17.12 -16.32
CA ILE A 365 -16.58 16.21 -16.60
C ILE A 365 -17.67 16.90 -17.45
N LYS A 366 -17.95 18.18 -17.20
CA LYS A 366 -18.90 18.95 -18.02
C LYS A 366 -18.38 19.17 -19.45
N ALA A 367 -17.10 19.51 -19.59
CA ALA A 367 -16.46 19.67 -20.88
C ALA A 367 -16.37 18.34 -21.66
N ASP A 368 -16.03 17.23 -20.99
CA ASP A 368 -15.95 15.90 -21.60
C ASP A 368 -17.32 15.44 -22.12
N LYS A 369 -18.39 15.73 -21.37
CA LYS A 369 -19.76 15.46 -21.83
C LYS A 369 -20.07 16.20 -23.14
N GLN A 370 -19.65 17.47 -23.26
CA GLN A 370 -19.81 18.22 -24.50
C GLN A 370 -18.88 17.69 -25.60
N SER A 371 -17.66 17.26 -25.24
CA SER A 371 -16.70 16.65 -26.17
C SER A 371 -17.25 15.37 -26.79
N ILE A 372 -17.93 14.51 -26.02
CA ILE A 372 -18.59 13.31 -26.52
C ILE A 372 -19.64 13.66 -27.58
N ILE A 373 -20.51 14.66 -27.30
CA ILE A 373 -21.55 15.09 -28.25
C ILE A 373 -20.91 15.62 -29.53
N SER A 374 -19.88 16.47 -29.41
CA SER A 374 -19.15 17.01 -30.56
C SER A 374 -18.46 15.93 -31.38
N ALA A 375 -17.82 14.95 -30.73
CA ALA A 375 -17.16 13.82 -31.38
C ALA A 375 -18.17 12.92 -32.11
N GLN A 376 -19.34 12.68 -31.52
CA GLN A 376 -20.41 11.90 -32.15
C GLN A 376 -20.97 12.59 -33.40
N ASN A 377 -21.24 13.90 -33.33
CA ASN A 377 -21.68 14.68 -34.49
C ASN A 377 -20.61 14.70 -35.59
N ALA A 378 -19.33 14.82 -35.22
CA ALA A 378 -18.22 14.77 -36.17
C ALA A 378 -18.09 13.40 -36.84
N LEU A 379 -18.31 12.31 -36.08
CA LEU A 379 -18.36 10.95 -36.63
C LEU A 379 -19.50 10.81 -37.64
N GLU A 380 -20.70 11.25 -37.30
CA GLU A 380 -21.87 11.19 -38.20
C GLU A 380 -21.62 11.96 -39.50
N ALA A 381 -21.11 13.19 -39.40
CA ALA A 381 -20.76 14.00 -40.55
C ALA A 381 -19.64 13.36 -41.41
N THR A 382 -18.64 12.74 -40.78
CA THR A 382 -17.54 12.06 -41.48
C THR A 382 -18.02 10.80 -42.18
N GLN A 383 -18.92 10.02 -41.55
CA GLN A 383 -19.55 8.86 -42.16
C GLN A 383 -20.42 9.24 -43.36
N ALA A 384 -21.19 10.34 -43.25
CA ALA A 384 -21.95 10.87 -44.38
C ALA A 384 -21.01 11.33 -45.51
N GLY A 385 -19.94 12.05 -45.16
CA GLY A 385 -18.92 12.52 -46.10
C GLY A 385 -18.21 11.37 -46.83
N TYR A 386 -17.93 10.27 -46.14
CA TYR A 386 -17.33 9.06 -46.72
C TYR A 386 -18.27 8.40 -47.74
N LYS A 387 -19.57 8.29 -47.42
CA LYS A 387 -20.57 7.71 -48.34
C LYS A 387 -20.69 8.48 -49.66
N VAL A 388 -20.41 9.78 -49.66
CA VAL A 388 -20.45 10.64 -50.86
C VAL A 388 -19.06 10.94 -51.44
N GLY A 389 -18.00 10.30 -50.93
CA GLY A 389 -16.63 10.42 -51.44
C GLY A 389 -15.89 11.72 -51.09
N THR A 390 -16.40 12.51 -50.14
CA THR A 390 -15.75 13.77 -49.69
C THR A 390 -14.81 13.58 -48.50
N ARG A 391 -14.79 12.38 -47.91
CA ARG A 391 -13.92 11.97 -46.79
C ARG A 391 -13.38 10.57 -47.06
N THR A 392 -12.27 10.22 -46.41
CA THR A 392 -11.58 8.94 -46.57
C THR A 392 -11.98 7.93 -45.47
N MET A 393 -11.68 6.64 -45.66
CA MET A 393 -11.91 5.62 -44.62
C MET A 393 -11.09 5.91 -43.35
N VAL A 394 -9.86 6.40 -43.53
CA VAL A 394 -8.98 6.82 -42.42
C VAL A 394 -9.63 7.94 -41.59
N ASP A 395 -10.36 8.87 -42.21
CA ASP A 395 -11.10 9.91 -41.48
C ASP A 395 -12.21 9.30 -40.60
N VAL A 396 -12.94 8.29 -41.11
CA VAL A 396 -13.99 7.60 -40.36
C VAL A 396 -13.41 6.83 -39.17
N LEU A 397 -12.33 6.07 -39.39
CA LEU A 397 -11.64 5.33 -38.34
C LEU A 397 -11.10 6.28 -37.25
N LYS A 398 -10.49 7.41 -37.64
CA LYS A 398 -10.04 8.44 -36.71
C LYS A 398 -11.19 9.07 -35.92
N ALA A 399 -12.33 9.33 -36.56
CA ALA A 399 -13.50 9.87 -35.88
C ALA A 399 -14.09 8.88 -34.87
N LEU A 400 -14.11 7.57 -35.19
CA LEU A 400 -14.51 6.51 -34.25
C LEU A 400 -13.59 6.49 -33.02
N THR A 401 -12.27 6.45 -33.24
CA THR A 401 -11.29 6.50 -32.14
C THR A 401 -11.48 7.76 -31.29
N THR A 402 -11.81 8.91 -31.90
CA THR A 402 -12.04 10.16 -31.17
C THR A 402 -13.27 10.07 -30.25
N VAL A 403 -14.36 9.44 -30.70
CA VAL A 403 -15.55 9.19 -29.85
C VAL A 403 -15.20 8.27 -28.68
N TYR A 404 -14.49 7.18 -28.94
CA TYR A 404 -14.03 6.25 -27.92
C TYR A 404 -13.15 6.95 -26.87
N GLN A 405 -12.14 7.71 -27.30
CA GLN A 405 -11.25 8.44 -26.40
C GLN A 405 -12.00 9.48 -25.55
N ALA A 406 -12.98 10.18 -26.13
CA ALA A 406 -13.81 11.12 -25.38
C ALA A 406 -14.68 10.43 -24.31
N GLN A 407 -15.26 9.25 -24.62
CA GLN A 407 -16.03 8.46 -23.64
C GLN A 407 -15.16 7.93 -22.51
N LEU A 408 -13.97 7.43 -22.85
CA LEU A 408 -13.00 6.95 -21.87
C LEU A 408 -12.53 8.07 -20.95
N GLN A 409 -12.19 9.23 -21.51
CA GLN A 409 -11.74 10.38 -20.73
C GLN A 409 -12.81 10.85 -19.74
N HIS A 410 -14.07 10.96 -20.19
CA HIS A 410 -15.20 11.30 -19.33
C HIS A 410 -15.35 10.31 -18.16
N ALA A 411 -15.28 9.00 -18.41
CA ALA A 411 -15.37 7.99 -17.36
C ALA A 411 -14.19 8.10 -16.38
N ASN A 412 -12.95 8.22 -16.88
CA ASN A 412 -11.76 8.42 -16.06
C ASN A 412 -11.89 9.63 -15.14
N ASP A 413 -12.42 10.75 -15.64
CA ASP A 413 -12.60 11.98 -14.85
C ASP A 413 -13.73 11.87 -13.82
N GLN A 414 -14.76 11.06 -14.07
CA GLN A 414 -15.77 10.73 -13.07
C GLN A 414 -15.18 9.95 -11.89
N TYR A 415 -14.38 8.92 -12.15
CA TYR A 415 -13.72 8.15 -11.09
C TYR A 415 -12.65 8.98 -10.37
N ALA A 416 -11.89 9.80 -11.11
CA ALA A 416 -10.92 10.73 -10.53
C ALA A 416 -11.61 11.76 -9.62
N TYR A 417 -12.78 12.28 -9.98
CA TYR A 417 -13.56 13.17 -9.12
C TYR A 417 -13.90 12.53 -7.78
N ILE A 418 -14.41 11.29 -7.78
CA ILE A 418 -14.80 10.58 -6.56
C ILE A 418 -13.56 10.30 -5.69
N ASN A 419 -12.47 9.81 -6.28
CA ASN A 419 -11.22 9.54 -5.57
C ASN A 419 -10.62 10.82 -4.96
N ASN A 420 -10.62 11.93 -5.70
CA ASN A 420 -10.13 13.22 -5.19
C ASN A 420 -11.04 13.79 -4.08
N LEU A 421 -12.35 13.54 -4.13
CA LEU A 421 -13.27 13.95 -3.08
C LEU A 421 -12.99 13.18 -1.77
N VAL A 422 -12.79 11.88 -1.85
CA VAL A 422 -12.39 11.04 -0.70
C VAL A 422 -11.02 11.49 -0.17
N ALA A 423 -10.05 11.75 -1.06
CA ALA A 423 -8.73 12.23 -0.69
C ALA A 423 -8.77 13.59 0.02
N LEU A 424 -9.60 14.54 -0.44
CA LEU A 424 -9.79 15.83 0.21
C LEU A 424 -10.33 15.65 1.65
N LYS A 425 -11.34 14.79 1.82
CA LYS A 425 -11.93 14.52 3.13
C LYS A 425 -10.95 13.82 4.07
N ALA A 426 -10.11 12.92 3.55
CA ALA A 426 -9.05 12.25 4.29
C ALA A 426 -7.95 13.24 4.72
N ALA A 427 -7.47 14.09 3.81
CA ALA A 427 -6.49 15.13 4.10
C ALA A 427 -7.01 16.13 5.15
N ALA A 428 -8.29 16.49 5.07
CA ALA A 428 -8.96 17.33 6.06
C ALA A 428 -9.16 16.64 7.43
N GLY A 429 -8.98 15.32 7.54
CA GLY A 429 -9.26 14.54 8.75
C GLY A 429 -10.75 14.33 9.03
N THR A 430 -11.63 14.68 8.08
CA THR A 430 -13.09 14.61 8.21
C THR A 430 -13.73 13.35 7.61
N LEU A 431 -12.94 12.49 6.95
CA LEU A 431 -13.46 11.30 6.30
C LEU A 431 -14.13 10.37 7.32
N SER A 432 -15.40 10.08 7.07
CA SER A 432 -16.26 9.27 7.92
C SER A 432 -17.02 8.20 7.12
N VAL A 433 -17.60 7.23 7.84
CA VAL A 433 -18.46 6.20 7.23
C VAL A 433 -19.67 6.83 6.53
N ALA A 434 -20.21 7.94 7.06
CA ALA A 434 -21.33 8.65 6.45
C ALA A 434 -20.97 9.25 5.06
N ASP A 435 -19.72 9.65 4.85
CA ASP A 435 -19.26 10.09 3.53
C ASP A 435 -19.25 8.91 2.54
N LEU A 436 -18.79 7.72 2.98
CA LEU A 436 -18.85 6.50 2.17
C LEU A 436 -20.29 6.08 1.85
N GLU A 437 -21.21 6.24 2.80
CA GLU A 437 -22.65 5.97 2.58
C GLU A 437 -23.25 6.94 1.56
N THR A 438 -22.84 8.20 1.61
CA THR A 438 -23.27 9.22 0.64
C THR A 438 -22.79 8.86 -0.76
N ILE A 439 -21.53 8.45 -0.90
CA ILE A 439 -20.94 7.98 -2.16
C ILE A 439 -21.63 6.68 -2.63
N ASN A 440 -21.94 5.77 -1.70
CA ASN A 440 -22.64 4.52 -2.01
C ASN A 440 -24.02 4.76 -2.63
N ARG A 441 -24.70 5.86 -2.30
CA ARG A 441 -25.98 6.25 -2.92
C ARG A 441 -25.83 6.71 -4.38
N TRP A 442 -24.60 7.00 -4.84
CA TRP A 442 -24.34 7.32 -6.25
C TRP A 442 -24.16 6.07 -7.10
N LEU A 443 -24.09 4.90 -6.48
CA LEU A 443 -24.01 3.63 -7.18
C LEU A 443 -25.39 3.21 -7.69
N GLY A 444 -25.39 2.53 -8.84
CA GLY A 444 -26.57 2.07 -9.55
C GLY A 444 -26.66 0.56 -9.60
N ALA A 445 -27.08 0.06 -10.77
CA ALA A 445 -27.32 -1.35 -11.02
C ALA A 445 -26.06 -2.22 -10.83
N PRO A 446 -26.24 -3.49 -10.43
CA PRO A 446 -25.14 -4.45 -10.34
C PRO A 446 -24.50 -4.70 -11.71
N ILE A 447 -23.17 -4.70 -11.76
CA ILE A 447 -22.35 -5.06 -12.92
C ILE A 447 -21.78 -6.44 -12.66
N GLN A 448 -21.98 -7.36 -13.60
CA GLN A 448 -21.33 -8.67 -13.60
C GLN A 448 -20.02 -8.61 -14.38
N PHE A 449 -18.96 -9.16 -13.80
CA PHE A 449 -17.67 -9.25 -14.47
C PHE A 449 -17.57 -10.54 -15.27
N PRO A 450 -16.89 -10.51 -16.43
CA PRO A 450 -16.56 -11.75 -17.13
C PRO A 450 -15.74 -12.65 -16.20
N GLU A 451 -15.99 -13.97 -16.25
CA GLU A 451 -15.14 -14.92 -15.52
C GLU A 451 -13.68 -14.69 -15.89
N GLN A 452 -12.78 -14.73 -14.89
CA GLN A 452 -11.34 -14.70 -15.09
C GLN A 452 -10.91 -15.93 -15.89
N THR A 453 -11.12 -15.86 -17.20
CA THR A 453 -10.59 -16.83 -18.13
C THR A 453 -9.08 -16.60 -18.15
N SER A 454 -8.34 -17.62 -17.72
CA SER A 454 -6.88 -17.69 -17.92
C SER A 454 -6.56 -17.20 -19.33
N VAL A 455 -5.79 -16.12 -19.42
CA VAL A 455 -5.38 -15.51 -20.68
C VAL A 455 -4.49 -16.51 -21.41
N ALA A 456 -5.09 -17.41 -22.19
CA ALA A 456 -4.49 -18.13 -23.33
C ALA A 456 -5.49 -19.15 -23.92
N LYS A 457 -6.49 -18.66 -24.64
CA LYS A 457 -6.75 -19.24 -25.96
C LYS A 457 -6.58 -18.11 -26.96
N ILE A 458 -5.36 -17.97 -27.44
CA ILE A 458 -5.15 -17.36 -28.76
C ILE A 458 -6.06 -18.17 -29.68
N PRO A 459 -7.03 -17.56 -30.40
CA PRO A 459 -7.63 -18.26 -31.51
C PRO A 459 -6.49 -18.56 -32.48
N VAL A 460 -5.97 -19.79 -32.44
CA VAL A 460 -5.28 -20.37 -33.58
C VAL A 460 -6.24 -20.15 -34.73
N GLY A 461 -5.76 -19.45 -35.75
CA GLY A 461 -6.57 -18.94 -36.85
C GLY A 461 -7.55 -19.99 -37.33
N VAL A 462 -8.70 -19.52 -37.79
CA VAL A 462 -9.62 -20.30 -38.61
C VAL A 462 -8.77 -21.15 -39.55
N GLU A 463 -8.68 -22.44 -39.27
CA GLU A 463 -8.17 -23.40 -40.23
C GLU A 463 -9.10 -23.27 -41.42
N GLU A 464 -8.59 -22.62 -42.45
CA GLU A 464 -9.12 -22.67 -43.78
C GLU A 464 -9.30 -24.15 -44.10
N ASN A 465 -10.56 -24.59 -44.18
CA ASN A 465 -10.98 -25.94 -44.52
C ASN A 465 -10.05 -26.50 -45.61
N ALA A 466 -9.25 -27.49 -45.23
CA ALA A 466 -8.36 -28.22 -46.12
C ALA A 466 -9.15 -29.14 -47.05
N THR A 467 -10.00 -28.59 -47.92
CA THR A 467 -10.62 -29.30 -49.05
C THR A 467 -11.01 -28.32 -50.17
N ASN A 468 -10.02 -27.60 -50.71
CA ASN A 468 -9.94 -27.23 -52.14
C ASN A 468 -8.71 -26.34 -52.37
N LYS A 469 -7.55 -26.96 -52.60
CA LYS A 469 -6.41 -26.27 -53.23
C LYS A 469 -6.61 -26.32 -54.75
N PRO A 470 -6.69 -25.19 -55.47
CA PRO A 470 -6.24 -25.20 -56.86
C PRO A 470 -4.73 -25.38 -56.86
N ASP A 471 -4.28 -26.27 -57.74
CA ASP A 471 -2.95 -26.84 -57.81
C ASP A 471 -1.92 -25.81 -58.31
N ILE A 472 -1.34 -25.01 -57.41
CA ILE A 472 -0.22 -24.10 -57.73
C ILE A 472 1.11 -24.87 -57.71
N LYS A 473 1.18 -25.93 -58.51
CA LYS A 473 2.42 -26.66 -58.80
C LYS A 473 2.73 -26.78 -60.29
N ASN A 474 2.02 -26.04 -61.14
CA ASN A 474 2.16 -26.07 -62.60
C ASN A 474 2.39 -24.70 -63.25
N LEU A 475 3.21 -23.82 -62.66
CA LEU A 475 3.63 -22.56 -63.32
C LEU A 475 5.13 -22.24 -63.21
N THR A 476 5.97 -23.16 -62.74
CA THR A 476 7.44 -22.98 -62.70
C THR A 476 8.24 -23.86 -63.67
N ASP A 477 7.59 -24.70 -64.48
CA ASP A 477 8.27 -25.61 -65.43
C ASP A 477 8.09 -25.26 -66.92
N LYS A 478 7.85 -23.97 -67.24
CA LYS A 478 7.88 -23.47 -68.65
C LYS A 478 9.09 -22.59 -68.97
N VAL A 479 10.21 -22.78 -68.29
CA VAL A 479 11.50 -22.24 -68.72
C VAL A 479 12.57 -23.32 -68.67
N THR A 480 12.49 -24.28 -69.59
CA THR A 480 13.65 -25.09 -69.99
C THR A 480 14.08 -24.70 -71.40
N GLU A 481 15.34 -24.28 -71.47
CA GLU A 481 16.26 -24.49 -72.58
C GLU A 481 15.95 -23.87 -73.95
N LYS A 482 16.69 -22.79 -74.25
CA LYS A 482 17.33 -22.66 -75.56
C LYS A 482 18.79 -22.23 -75.38
N LYS A 483 19.69 -23.23 -75.32
CA LYS A 483 21.14 -23.05 -75.43
C LYS A 483 21.49 -22.37 -76.75
N ILE A 484 22.24 -21.27 -76.70
CA ILE A 484 23.15 -20.85 -77.76
C ILE A 484 24.48 -20.47 -77.10
N VAL A 485 25.53 -21.16 -77.54
CA VAL A 485 26.94 -21.01 -77.16
C VAL A 485 27.53 -19.80 -77.86
N MET A 486 28.35 -18.98 -77.19
CA MET A 486 29.45 -18.24 -77.82
C MET A 486 30.55 -17.86 -76.81
N GLN A 487 31.80 -17.93 -77.29
CA GLN A 487 33.09 -17.96 -76.58
C GLN A 487 33.53 -16.57 -76.06
N PRO A 488 34.49 -16.49 -75.10
CA PRO A 488 35.08 -15.21 -74.69
C PRO A 488 36.26 -14.84 -75.59
N GLU A 489 36.15 -13.71 -76.29
CA GLU A 489 37.22 -13.10 -77.07
C GLU A 489 37.97 -12.06 -76.20
N LYS A 490 39.30 -12.22 -76.07
CA LYS A 490 40.22 -11.19 -75.55
C LYS A 490 40.23 -10.00 -76.50
N ILE A 491 40.52 -8.78 -76.01
CA ILE A 491 41.55 -7.85 -76.56
C ILE A 491 41.63 -6.51 -75.80
N LYS A 492 42.90 -6.21 -75.42
CA LYS A 492 43.67 -4.94 -75.28
C LYS A 492 43.33 -3.83 -74.26
N GLU A 493 44.31 -3.66 -73.35
CA GLU A 493 44.76 -2.40 -72.74
C GLU A 493 45.34 -1.40 -73.76
N LEU A 494 45.29 -0.09 -73.41
CA LEU A 494 46.30 0.99 -73.56
C LEU A 494 45.61 2.38 -73.44
N PRO A 495 46.30 3.50 -73.09
CA PRO A 495 47.32 3.74 -72.05
C PRO A 495 47.00 4.98 -71.17
N SER A 496 47.73 5.12 -70.05
CA SER A 496 47.69 6.26 -69.12
C SER A 496 48.36 7.54 -69.67
N PRO A 497 47.93 8.76 -69.27
CA PRO A 497 48.75 9.97 -69.36
C PRO A 497 49.37 10.35 -68.01
N LYS A 498 50.65 10.77 -68.07
CA LYS A 498 51.51 11.21 -66.97
C LYS A 498 51.28 12.67 -66.54
N MET A 499 51.52 12.89 -65.24
CA MET A 499 52.18 14.03 -64.56
C MET A 499 51.66 15.46 -64.76
N THR A 500 51.35 16.15 -63.65
CA THR A 500 52.15 17.31 -63.21
C THR A 500 51.98 17.57 -61.70
N MET A 501 53.09 17.84 -60.99
CA MET A 501 53.16 18.25 -59.58
C MET A 501 53.20 19.78 -59.42
N LEU A 502 52.89 20.24 -58.19
CA LEU A 502 53.34 21.45 -57.43
C LEU A 502 52.18 22.38 -57.00
N PRO A 503 52.31 23.17 -55.90
CA PRO A 503 52.98 22.93 -54.61
C PRO A 503 52.11 23.35 -53.37
N GLN A 504 52.50 22.93 -52.16
CA GLN A 504 52.07 23.51 -50.87
C GLN A 504 52.71 24.90 -50.63
N PRO A 505 52.10 25.82 -49.86
CA PRO A 505 52.32 25.95 -48.39
C PRO A 505 51.02 26.46 -47.66
N ALA A 506 50.86 26.69 -46.35
CA ALA A 506 51.69 26.77 -45.15
C ALA A 506 50.82 26.46 -43.90
N ARG A 507 51.49 26.17 -42.77
CA ARG A 507 50.92 26.03 -41.42
C ARG A 507 50.24 27.32 -40.91
N THR A 508 49.16 27.16 -40.16
CA THR A 508 49.02 27.69 -38.78
C THR A 508 48.05 26.82 -38.00
#